data_AF-D3AXB4-F1
#
_entry.id   AF-D3AXB4-F1
#
_cell.length_a   1.000
_cell.length_b   1.000
_cell.length_c   1.000
_cell.angle_alpha   90.00
_cell.angle_beta   90.00
_cell.angle_gamma   90.00
#
_symmetry.space_group_name_H-M   'P 1'
#
loop_
_entity.id
_entity.type
_entity.pdbx_description
1 polymer ?
#
loop_
_entity_poly.entity_id
_entity_poly.type
_entity_poly.pdbx_seq_one_letter_code
_entity_poly.pdbx_strand_id
1 'polypeptide(L)'
;MEREGKEDMEDLTVSQHQRLATDIVHRKEWRRSPPGATGDTNLPLWLRPYLVIATGQDSGLIETIPDSTSLDTLKKKCPKYSTLTDYFVRAYGDQKTKSFQDAQTNFIESLAGYSLVCYFLQIKDRHNGNILIDRKGHLIHIDYGFLLSTSPGSINFESAPFKLTDEILELMGGRSSDRFVYFKTLILCGFLQVRKHYQEFLMMIELMIPHTTLRCLTKEGVVDNFRNRFRLDLTSDAQCEEFVDKMISDSIGNWTTKSYDSYQYYTNNITF
;
A
#
# COMPACT_ATOMS: atom_id res chain seq x y z
N MET A 1 10.99 41.34 -0.06
CA MET A 1 10.85 40.66 -1.36
C MET A 1 11.80 39.48 -1.31
N GLU A 2 11.39 38.41 -0.63
CA GLU A 2 12.19 37.19 -0.37
C GLU A 2 11.25 36.16 0.29
N ARG A 3 10.26 35.67 -0.47
CA ARG A 3 9.36 34.58 -0.05
C ARG A 3 8.93 33.68 -1.23
N GLU A 4 9.72 33.62 -2.30
CA GLU A 4 9.38 32.81 -3.50
C GLU A 4 10.41 31.69 -3.78
N GLY A 5 11.33 31.38 -2.86
CA GLY A 5 12.39 30.40 -3.09
C GLY A 5 12.30 29.08 -2.31
N LYS A 6 11.20 28.82 -1.59
CA LYS A 6 11.09 27.65 -0.69
C LYS A 6 10.01 26.64 -1.05
N GLU A 7 9.06 26.98 -1.91
CA GLU A 7 7.97 26.08 -2.32
C GLU A 7 8.34 25.27 -3.57
N ASP A 8 9.25 25.74 -4.42
CA ASP A 8 9.65 25.05 -5.66
C ASP A 8 10.63 23.86 -5.48
N MET A 9 11.03 23.55 -4.24
CA MET A 9 11.96 22.45 -3.92
C MET A 9 11.26 21.22 -3.33
N GLU A 10 9.92 21.17 -3.39
CA GLU A 10 9.13 20.02 -2.93
C GLU A 10 8.81 19.01 -4.05
N ASP A 11 8.87 19.42 -5.33
CA ASP A 11 8.39 18.60 -6.46
C ASP A 11 9.47 17.90 -7.30
N LEU A 12 10.76 18.13 -7.02
CA LEU A 12 11.88 17.80 -7.91
C LEU A 12 12.17 16.30 -8.17
N THR A 13 11.36 15.35 -7.67
CA THR A 13 11.71 13.91 -7.70
C THR A 13 10.54 12.91 -7.66
N VAL A 14 9.29 13.34 -7.81
CA VAL A 14 8.11 12.45 -7.62
C VAL A 14 8.14 11.25 -8.56
N SER A 15 8.52 11.45 -9.83
CA SER A 15 8.60 10.36 -10.83
C SER A 15 9.67 9.31 -10.50
N GLN A 16 10.78 9.72 -9.90
CA GLN A 16 11.87 8.83 -9.49
C GLN A 16 11.54 8.05 -8.21
N HIS A 17 10.88 8.69 -7.24
CA HIS A 17 10.33 8.03 -6.04
C HIS A 17 9.30 6.96 -6.42
N GLN A 18 8.36 7.33 -7.30
CA GLN A 18 7.36 6.42 -7.80
C GLN A 18 7.99 5.28 -8.59
N ARG A 19 8.97 5.54 -9.45
CA ARG A 19 9.70 4.48 -10.18
C ARG A 19 10.34 3.47 -9.22
N LEU A 20 11.06 3.92 -8.20
CA LEU A 20 11.66 3.05 -7.18
C LEU A 20 10.62 2.15 -6.50
N ALA A 21 9.54 2.75 -6.02
CA ALA A 21 8.47 1.99 -5.38
C ALA A 21 7.87 0.98 -6.36
N THR A 22 7.61 1.38 -7.60
CA THR A 22 7.08 0.46 -8.61
C THR A 22 8.07 -0.65 -8.96
N ASP A 23 9.36 -0.41 -9.09
CA ASP A 23 10.37 -1.44 -9.39
C ASP A 23 10.44 -2.48 -8.26
N ILE A 24 10.36 -2.03 -7.00
CA ILE A 24 10.25 -2.93 -5.84
C ILE A 24 8.94 -3.70 -5.89
N VAL A 25 7.82 -3.06 -6.22
CA VAL A 25 6.49 -3.70 -6.32
C VAL A 25 6.40 -4.67 -7.51
N HIS A 26 7.15 -4.43 -8.60
CA HIS A 26 7.21 -5.27 -9.81
C HIS A 26 7.88 -6.63 -9.57
N ARG A 27 8.63 -6.78 -8.47
CA ARG A 27 9.26 -8.04 -8.08
C ARG A 27 8.25 -9.19 -8.01
N LYS A 28 8.61 -10.32 -8.61
CA LYS A 28 7.80 -11.55 -8.65
C LYS A 28 7.66 -12.19 -7.26
N GLU A 29 8.57 -11.86 -6.36
CA GLU A 29 8.67 -12.34 -4.98
C GLU A 29 7.46 -11.91 -4.14
N TRP A 30 6.72 -10.89 -4.60
CA TRP A 30 5.42 -10.50 -4.03
C TRP A 30 4.23 -11.28 -4.59
N ARG A 31 4.40 -12.05 -5.67
CA ARG A 31 3.29 -12.46 -6.56
C ARG A 31 3.26 -13.95 -6.85
N ARG A 32 2.09 -14.36 -7.35
CA ARG A 32 1.83 -15.66 -7.95
C ARG A 32 2.93 -16.06 -8.95
N SER A 33 3.53 -17.23 -8.75
CA SER A 33 4.38 -17.84 -9.76
C SER A 33 3.54 -18.21 -11.00
N PRO A 34 4.08 -18.09 -12.23
CA PRO A 34 3.37 -18.56 -13.43
C PRO A 34 3.01 -20.05 -13.30
N PRO A 35 1.91 -20.51 -13.93
CA PRO A 35 1.52 -21.92 -13.88
C PRO A 35 2.68 -22.82 -14.34
N GLY A 36 3.15 -23.73 -13.46
CA GLY A 36 4.24 -24.68 -13.76
C GLY A 36 5.57 -24.44 -13.05
N ALA A 37 5.72 -23.39 -12.23
CA ALA A 37 6.92 -23.21 -11.40
C ALA A 37 6.91 -24.18 -10.20
N THR A 38 7.84 -25.12 -10.15
CA THR A 38 8.07 -26.01 -9.00
C THR A 38 9.10 -25.37 -8.08
N GLY A 39 8.63 -24.69 -7.04
CA GLY A 39 9.45 -24.00 -6.04
C GLY A 39 8.72 -22.78 -5.49
N ASP A 40 8.60 -22.73 -4.16
CA ASP A 40 7.95 -21.71 -3.33
C ASP A 40 6.41 -21.59 -3.39
N THR A 41 5.84 -21.41 -2.19
CA THR A 41 4.41 -21.30 -1.90
C THR A 41 3.73 -20.26 -2.80
N ASN A 42 2.77 -20.71 -3.60
CA ASN A 42 2.01 -19.86 -4.51
C ASN A 42 1.05 -18.96 -3.71
N LEU A 43 1.54 -17.82 -3.23
CA LEU A 43 0.72 -16.87 -2.50
C LEU A 43 -0.21 -16.14 -3.49
N PRO A 44 -1.53 -16.14 -3.26
CA PRO A 44 -2.48 -15.47 -4.14
C PRO A 44 -2.50 -13.95 -3.89
N LEU A 45 -1.38 -13.36 -3.43
CA LEU A 45 -1.28 -11.92 -3.30
C LEU A 45 -1.32 -11.27 -4.68
N TRP A 46 -2.07 -10.18 -4.77
CA TRP A 46 -2.27 -9.46 -6.01
C TRP A 46 -1.72 -8.03 -5.90
N LEU A 47 -0.95 -7.60 -6.89
CA LEU A 47 -0.43 -6.25 -7.01
C LEU A 47 -0.50 -5.85 -8.49
N ARG A 48 -0.99 -4.64 -8.78
CA ARG A 48 -0.91 -4.03 -10.12
C ARG A 48 0.17 -2.96 -10.11
N PRO A 49 1.40 -3.30 -10.52
CA PRO A 49 2.39 -2.28 -10.72
C PRO A 49 1.99 -1.51 -11.97
N TYR A 50 2.35 -0.24 -12.05
CA TYR A 50 2.12 0.57 -13.24
C TYR A 50 3.45 1.18 -13.67
N LEU A 51 3.61 1.40 -14.97
CA LEU A 51 4.84 1.91 -15.53
C LEU A 51 5.04 3.37 -15.14
N VAL A 52 6.20 3.67 -14.56
CA VAL A 52 6.65 5.05 -14.29
C VAL A 52 7.99 5.26 -14.98
N ILE A 53 8.03 6.20 -15.92
CA ILE A 53 9.24 6.59 -16.65
C ILE A 53 9.59 8.01 -16.26
N ALA A 54 10.75 8.19 -15.62
CA ALA A 54 11.34 9.51 -15.48
C ALA A 54 11.93 9.94 -16.83
N THR A 55 11.41 11.03 -17.42
CA THR A 55 11.87 11.58 -18.70
C THR A 55 12.81 12.76 -18.51
N GLY A 56 12.90 13.28 -17.30
CA GLY A 56 13.76 14.38 -16.88
C GLY A 56 13.80 14.48 -15.36
N GLN A 57 14.32 15.59 -14.83
CA GLN A 57 14.37 15.84 -13.40
C GLN A 57 12.95 16.04 -12.81
N ASP A 58 12.15 16.87 -13.48
CA ASP A 58 10.80 17.25 -13.03
C ASP A 58 9.71 16.76 -13.99
N SER A 59 10.05 15.80 -14.84
CA SER A 59 9.12 15.25 -15.84
C SER A 59 9.15 13.74 -15.83
N GLY A 60 7.96 13.16 -16.01
CA GLY A 60 7.80 11.73 -16.15
C GLY A 60 6.48 11.38 -16.80
N LEU A 61 6.37 10.10 -17.18
CA LEU A 61 5.15 9.50 -17.67
C LEU A 61 4.72 8.43 -16.69
N ILE A 62 3.42 8.43 -16.37
CA ILE A 62 2.80 7.44 -15.49
C ILE A 62 1.72 6.72 -16.29
N GLU A 63 1.78 5.39 -16.32
CA GLU A 63 0.73 4.56 -16.92
C GLU A 63 -0.59 4.79 -16.18
N THR A 64 -1.62 5.20 -16.94
CA THR A 64 -2.99 5.27 -16.42
C THR A 64 -3.51 3.86 -16.17
N ILE A 65 -4.17 3.64 -15.03
CA ILE A 65 -4.80 2.37 -14.72
C ILE A 65 -6.25 2.41 -15.24
N PRO A 66 -6.56 1.75 -16.38
CA PRO A 66 -7.90 1.80 -16.94
C PRO A 66 -8.90 1.12 -16.02
N ASP A 67 -10.18 1.46 -16.19
CA ASP A 67 -11.29 0.81 -15.48
C ASP A 67 -11.17 0.83 -13.95
N SER A 68 -10.51 1.86 -13.41
CA SER A 68 -10.35 2.09 -11.98
C SER A 68 -10.86 3.47 -11.56
N THR A 69 -11.25 3.60 -10.30
CA THR A 69 -11.67 4.87 -9.69
C THR A 69 -11.12 4.97 -8.28
N SER A 70 -10.74 6.16 -7.83
CA SER A 70 -10.35 6.36 -6.43
C SER A 70 -11.54 6.20 -5.48
N LEU A 71 -11.29 5.75 -4.26
CA LEU A 71 -12.30 5.66 -3.20
C LEU A 71 -12.93 7.03 -2.93
N ASP A 72 -12.13 8.11 -2.96
CA ASP A 72 -12.64 9.48 -2.86
C ASP A 72 -13.62 9.83 -3.99
N THR A 73 -13.23 9.56 -5.25
CA THR A 73 -14.09 9.81 -6.41
C THR A 73 -15.36 8.98 -6.34
N LEU A 74 -15.25 7.74 -5.87
CA LEU A 74 -16.39 6.88 -5.63
C LEU A 74 -17.36 7.60 -4.67
N LYS A 75 -16.88 8.03 -3.49
CA LYS A 75 -17.72 8.64 -2.42
C LYS A 75 -18.42 9.90 -2.91
N LYS A 76 -17.71 10.72 -3.68
CA LYS A 76 -18.26 11.95 -4.28
C LYS A 76 -19.30 11.68 -5.38
N LYS A 77 -19.03 10.75 -6.30
CA LYS A 77 -19.90 10.48 -7.46
C LYS A 77 -21.15 9.70 -7.12
N CYS A 78 -21.08 8.87 -6.08
CA CYS A 78 -22.18 8.03 -5.67
C CYS A 78 -22.60 8.37 -4.23
N PRO A 79 -23.20 9.55 -3.97
CA PRO A 79 -23.59 9.98 -2.63
C PRO A 79 -24.66 9.09 -1.97
N LYS A 80 -25.17 8.08 -2.70
CA LYS A 80 -26.15 7.11 -2.22
C LYS A 80 -25.54 5.87 -1.58
N TYR A 81 -24.23 5.64 -1.66
CA TYR A 81 -23.61 4.57 -0.87
C TYR A 81 -22.97 5.13 0.38
N SER A 82 -23.31 4.52 1.51
CA SER A 82 -22.83 4.92 2.84
C SER A 82 -21.57 4.17 3.25
N THR A 83 -21.35 2.97 2.71
CA THR A 83 -20.21 2.11 3.04
C THR A 83 -19.69 1.37 1.80
N LEU A 84 -18.43 0.96 1.85
CA LEU A 84 -17.79 0.16 0.81
C LEU A 84 -18.55 -1.14 0.54
N THR A 85 -19.15 -1.74 1.58
CA THR A 85 -20.05 -2.89 1.44
C THR A 85 -21.24 -2.59 0.52
N ASP A 86 -21.92 -1.45 0.69
CA ASP A 86 -23.04 -1.06 -0.17
C ASP A 86 -22.59 -0.84 -1.62
N TYR A 87 -21.40 -0.26 -1.84
CA TYR A 87 -20.82 -0.19 -3.17
C TYR A 87 -20.62 -1.58 -3.79
N PHE A 88 -20.03 -2.53 -3.05
CA PHE A 88 -19.82 -3.89 -3.56
C PHE A 88 -21.14 -4.59 -3.86
N VAL A 89 -22.16 -4.42 -3.02
CA VAL A 89 -23.49 -5.01 -3.28
C VAL A 89 -24.11 -4.46 -4.56
N ARG A 90 -23.97 -3.16 -4.83
CA ARG A 90 -24.49 -2.53 -6.06
C ARG A 90 -23.69 -2.93 -7.30
N ALA A 91 -22.38 -3.03 -7.18
CA ALA A 91 -21.48 -3.33 -8.30
C ALA A 91 -21.48 -4.83 -8.68
N TYR A 92 -21.60 -5.71 -7.68
CA TYR A 92 -21.39 -7.15 -7.86
C TYR A 92 -22.60 -8.02 -7.49
N GLY A 93 -23.67 -7.43 -6.94
CA GLY A 93 -24.85 -8.14 -6.46
C GLY A 93 -24.77 -8.52 -4.97
N ASP A 94 -25.77 -9.26 -4.49
CA ASP A 94 -25.85 -9.68 -3.09
C ASP A 94 -24.60 -10.46 -2.64
N GLN A 95 -24.28 -10.42 -1.34
CA GLN A 95 -23.11 -11.07 -0.75
C GLN A 95 -23.03 -12.59 -1.01
N LYS A 96 -24.17 -13.23 -1.29
CA LYS A 96 -24.25 -14.65 -1.64
C LYS A 96 -23.93 -14.94 -3.10
N THR A 97 -23.89 -13.92 -3.96
CA THR A 97 -23.59 -14.10 -5.37
C THR A 97 -22.12 -14.44 -5.58
N LYS A 98 -21.85 -15.28 -6.58
CA LYS A 98 -20.47 -15.61 -6.96
C LYS A 98 -19.67 -14.34 -7.33
N SER A 99 -20.30 -13.41 -8.04
CA SER A 99 -19.64 -12.17 -8.46
C SER A 99 -19.20 -11.32 -7.25
N PHE A 100 -20.03 -11.19 -6.21
CA PHE A 100 -19.62 -10.50 -4.99
C PHE A 100 -18.48 -11.23 -4.29
N GLN A 101 -18.58 -12.56 -4.14
CA GLN A 101 -17.56 -13.35 -3.47
C GLN A 101 -16.20 -13.29 -4.18
N ASP A 102 -16.20 -13.38 -5.51
CA ASP A 102 -15.00 -13.25 -6.35
C ASP A 102 -14.38 -11.84 -6.20
N ALA A 103 -15.20 -10.79 -6.24
CA ALA A 103 -14.73 -9.42 -6.06
C ALA A 103 -14.20 -9.16 -4.64
N GLN A 104 -14.86 -9.70 -3.61
CA GLN A 104 -14.42 -9.62 -2.22
C GLN A 104 -13.09 -10.36 -2.02
N THR A 105 -12.90 -11.53 -2.64
CA THR A 105 -11.63 -12.24 -2.63
C THR A 105 -10.52 -11.42 -3.31
N ASN A 106 -10.77 -10.89 -4.50
CA ASN A 106 -9.84 -10.00 -5.20
C ASN A 106 -9.45 -8.79 -4.35
N PHE A 107 -10.43 -8.20 -3.65
CA PHE A 107 -10.20 -7.09 -2.73
C PHE A 107 -9.28 -7.49 -1.57
N ILE A 108 -9.51 -8.64 -0.94
CA ILE A 108 -8.70 -9.12 0.19
C ILE A 108 -7.28 -9.46 -0.25
N GLU A 109 -7.12 -10.15 -1.38
CA GLU A 109 -5.83 -10.54 -1.93
C GLU A 109 -4.97 -9.34 -2.32
N SER A 110 -5.60 -8.32 -2.91
CA SER A 110 -4.93 -7.07 -3.27
C SER A 110 -4.64 -6.18 -2.06
N LEU A 111 -5.59 -6.05 -1.13
CA LEU A 111 -5.39 -5.35 0.14
C LEU A 111 -4.22 -5.95 0.92
N ALA A 112 -4.11 -7.28 1.00
CA ALA A 112 -3.01 -7.95 1.68
C ALA A 112 -1.66 -7.63 1.03
N GLY A 113 -1.59 -7.69 -0.31
CA GLY A 113 -0.39 -7.33 -1.07
C GLY A 113 0.04 -5.89 -0.80
N TYR A 114 -0.86 -4.92 -0.98
CA TYR A 114 -0.54 -3.51 -0.77
C TYR A 114 -0.28 -3.16 0.70
N SER A 115 -0.88 -3.87 1.66
CA SER A 115 -0.59 -3.70 3.10
C SER A 115 0.86 -4.06 3.43
N LEU A 116 1.37 -5.16 2.87
CA LEU A 116 2.78 -5.55 3.01
C LEU A 116 3.71 -4.53 2.35
N VAL A 117 3.38 -4.07 1.13
CA VAL A 117 4.13 -3.02 0.44
C VAL A 117 4.19 -1.74 1.28
N CYS A 118 3.05 -1.29 1.83
CA CYS A 118 2.98 -0.12 2.71
C CYS A 118 3.85 -0.28 3.95
N TYR A 119 3.82 -1.45 4.59
CA TYR A 119 4.64 -1.72 5.77
C TYR A 119 6.14 -1.68 5.44
N PHE A 120 6.59 -2.45 4.45
CA PHE A 120 8.01 -2.57 4.12
C PHE A 120 8.59 -1.28 3.52
N LEU A 121 7.83 -0.58 2.67
CA LEU A 121 8.28 0.66 2.06
C LEU A 121 7.93 1.91 2.86
N GLN A 122 7.20 1.77 3.98
CA GLN A 122 6.75 2.90 4.80
C GLN A 122 6.04 3.98 3.97
N ILE A 123 5.12 3.55 3.11
CA ILE A 123 4.30 4.48 2.33
C ILE A 123 3.44 5.30 3.30
N LYS A 124 3.53 6.63 3.19
CA LYS A 124 2.88 7.55 4.12
C LYS A 124 1.59 8.16 3.59
N ASP A 125 1.50 8.52 2.31
CA ASP A 125 0.33 9.25 1.81
C ASP A 125 -0.83 8.32 1.38
N ARG A 126 -1.52 7.76 2.37
CA ARG A 126 -2.49 6.66 2.18
C ARG A 126 -3.95 7.10 2.29
N HIS A 127 -4.28 8.26 1.73
CA HIS A 127 -5.66 8.76 1.75
C HIS A 127 -6.54 8.14 0.66
N ASN A 128 -7.86 8.28 0.75
CA ASN A 128 -8.81 7.65 -0.19
C ASN A 128 -8.67 8.13 -1.66
N GLY A 129 -8.00 9.27 -1.90
CA GLY A 129 -7.61 9.70 -3.25
C GLY A 129 -6.53 8.81 -3.92
N ASN A 130 -5.65 8.19 -3.13
CA ASN A 130 -4.52 7.38 -3.60
C ASN A 130 -4.81 5.87 -3.59
N ILE A 131 -6.04 5.50 -3.25
CA ILE A 131 -6.51 4.12 -3.23
C ILE A 131 -7.58 3.99 -4.30
N LEU A 132 -7.26 3.23 -5.34
CA LEU A 132 -8.18 2.92 -6.43
C LEU A 132 -8.86 1.57 -6.20
N ILE A 133 -10.04 1.41 -6.79
CA ILE A 133 -10.69 0.12 -6.98
C ILE A 133 -10.93 -0.11 -8.47
N ASP A 134 -10.55 -1.28 -8.97
CA ASP A 134 -10.84 -1.70 -10.34
C ASP A 134 -12.21 -2.38 -10.48
N ARG A 135 -12.66 -2.60 -11.72
CA ARG A 135 -13.93 -3.28 -11.99
C ARG A 135 -14.05 -4.70 -11.43
N LYS A 136 -12.94 -5.38 -11.13
CA LYS A 136 -12.94 -6.75 -10.58
C LYS A 136 -12.92 -6.77 -9.05
N GLY A 137 -12.84 -5.61 -8.40
CA GLY A 137 -12.83 -5.48 -6.95
C GLY A 137 -11.41 -5.41 -6.36
N HIS A 138 -10.35 -5.34 -7.18
CA HIS A 138 -9.00 -5.18 -6.64
C HIS A 138 -8.79 -3.77 -6.11
N LEU A 139 -8.16 -3.67 -4.95
CA LEU A 139 -7.58 -2.45 -4.41
C LEU A 139 -6.23 -2.19 -5.06
N ILE A 140 -5.98 -0.96 -5.49
CA ILE A 140 -4.71 -0.55 -6.10
C ILE A 140 -4.22 0.72 -5.42
N HIS A 141 -3.05 0.66 -4.78
CA HIS A 141 -2.37 1.87 -4.30
C HIS A 141 -1.68 2.56 -5.46
N ILE A 142 -1.91 3.86 -5.60
CA ILE A 142 -1.18 4.77 -6.48
C ILE A 142 -0.47 5.83 -5.65
N ASP A 143 0.40 6.58 -6.32
CA ASP A 143 1.20 7.65 -5.74
C ASP A 143 2.07 7.24 -4.54
N TYR A 144 3.32 6.91 -4.87
CA TYR A 144 4.36 6.59 -3.89
C TYR A 144 5.29 7.77 -3.63
N GLY A 145 4.82 9.02 -3.78
CA GLY A 145 5.64 10.22 -3.58
C GLY A 145 6.30 10.29 -2.19
N PHE A 146 5.71 9.65 -1.18
CA PHE A 146 6.24 9.59 0.18
C PHE A 146 6.52 8.13 0.62
N LEU A 147 7.77 7.69 0.43
CA LEU A 147 8.25 6.38 0.86
C LEU A 147 9.48 6.45 1.79
N LEU A 148 9.73 5.38 2.54
CA LEU A 148 10.86 5.19 3.45
C LEU A 148 10.97 6.28 4.52
N SER A 149 11.77 7.31 4.26
CA SER A 149 12.08 8.37 5.22
C SER A 149 11.41 9.70 4.94
N THR A 150 10.71 9.84 3.82
CA THR A 150 9.93 11.04 3.48
C THR A 150 8.52 10.96 4.04
N SER A 151 8.04 12.08 4.59
CA SER A 151 6.68 12.24 5.11
C SER A 151 6.09 13.57 4.60
N PRO A 152 4.79 13.64 4.30
CA PRO A 152 4.11 14.89 3.98
C PRO A 152 4.25 15.90 5.14
N GLY A 153 4.64 17.14 4.83
CA GLY A 153 4.64 18.25 5.80
C GLY A 153 5.63 18.14 6.97
N SER A 154 6.71 17.35 6.85
CA SER A 154 7.75 17.16 7.89
C SER A 154 7.27 16.61 9.26
N ILE A 155 5.99 16.27 9.39
CA ILE A 155 5.41 15.67 10.60
C ILE A 155 5.08 14.22 10.27
N ASN A 156 5.51 13.29 11.13
CA ASN A 156 5.19 11.87 10.99
C ASN A 156 3.73 11.59 11.41
N PHE A 157 2.77 12.11 10.64
CA PHE A 157 1.35 11.94 10.89
C PHE A 157 0.89 10.50 10.74
N GLU A 158 1.56 9.69 9.93
CA GLU A 158 1.11 8.34 9.57
C GLU A 158 2.04 7.28 10.21
N SER A 159 1.67 6.81 11.40
CA SER A 159 2.43 5.79 12.17
C SER A 159 1.86 4.37 12.03
N ALA A 160 0.63 4.22 11.53
CA ALA A 160 0.03 2.91 11.31
C ALA A 160 0.83 2.10 10.26
N PRO A 161 1.03 0.78 10.46
CA PRO A 161 1.73 -0.07 9.49
C PRO A 161 1.13 0.00 8.07
N PHE A 162 -0.20 -0.05 7.96
CA PHE A 162 -0.97 0.14 6.74
C PHE A 162 -2.40 0.61 7.06
N LYS A 163 -3.14 1.06 6.04
CA LYS A 163 -4.52 1.54 6.21
C LYS A 163 -5.50 0.38 6.29
N LEU A 164 -6.13 0.20 7.46
CA LEU A 164 -7.17 -0.81 7.69
C LEU A 164 -8.34 -0.16 8.46
N THR A 165 -9.28 0.43 7.72
CA THR A 165 -10.42 1.15 8.31
C THR A 165 -11.54 0.20 8.76
N ASP A 166 -12.44 0.71 9.59
CA ASP A 166 -13.62 -0.06 10.01
C ASP A 166 -14.53 -0.42 8.82
N GLU A 167 -14.60 0.43 7.80
CA GLU A 167 -15.33 0.19 6.53
C GLU A 167 -14.70 -0.97 5.72
N ILE A 168 -13.37 -1.07 5.69
CA ILE A 168 -12.67 -2.19 5.07
C ILE A 168 -12.93 -3.49 5.84
N LEU A 169 -12.94 -3.44 7.17
CA LEU A 169 -13.27 -4.60 8.00
C LEU A 169 -14.73 -5.05 7.82
N GLU A 170 -15.66 -4.11 7.69
CA GLU A 170 -17.07 -4.40 7.41
C GLU A 170 -17.22 -5.15 6.08
N LEU A 171 -16.52 -4.71 5.03
CA LEU A 171 -16.54 -5.41 3.73
C LEU A 171 -16.03 -6.85 3.84
N MET A 172 -15.08 -7.13 4.73
CA MET A 172 -14.62 -8.50 5.01
C MET A 172 -15.62 -9.31 5.86
N GLY A 173 -16.65 -8.70 6.43
CA GLY A 173 -17.59 -9.37 7.35
C GLY A 173 -17.19 -9.26 8.82
N GLY A 174 -16.26 -8.38 9.16
CA GLY A 174 -15.84 -8.07 10.53
C GLY A 174 -14.66 -8.90 11.05
N ARG A 175 -14.24 -8.59 12.28
CA ARG A 175 -13.00 -9.11 12.89
C ARG A 175 -13.01 -10.62 13.19
N SER A 176 -14.18 -11.24 13.25
CA SER A 176 -14.35 -12.67 13.51
C SER A 176 -14.72 -13.47 12.26
N SER A 177 -14.68 -12.84 11.07
CA SER A 177 -15.04 -13.49 9.82
C SER A 177 -13.93 -14.38 9.29
N ASP A 178 -14.29 -15.46 8.58
CA ASP A 178 -13.35 -16.32 7.87
C ASP A 178 -12.53 -15.55 6.83
N ARG A 179 -13.12 -14.50 6.24
CA ARG A 179 -12.45 -13.61 5.29
C ARG A 179 -11.37 -12.75 5.95
N PHE A 180 -11.63 -12.26 7.17
CA PHE A 180 -10.60 -11.56 7.93
C PHE A 180 -9.50 -12.51 8.38
N VAL A 181 -9.83 -13.73 8.81
CA VAL A 181 -8.83 -14.77 9.10
C VAL A 181 -7.96 -15.04 7.85
N TYR A 182 -8.59 -15.18 6.69
CA TYR A 182 -7.89 -15.34 5.41
C TYR A 182 -6.95 -14.16 5.11
N PHE A 183 -7.39 -12.91 5.31
CA PHE A 183 -6.53 -11.74 5.20
C PHE A 183 -5.30 -11.84 6.12
N LYS A 184 -5.48 -12.20 7.40
CA LYS A 184 -4.35 -12.37 8.34
C LYS A 184 -3.37 -13.44 7.87
N THR A 185 -3.87 -14.57 7.38
CA THR A 185 -3.05 -15.64 6.80
C THR A 185 -2.23 -15.12 5.60
N LEU A 186 -2.85 -14.35 4.70
CA LEU A 186 -2.14 -13.77 3.56
C LEU A 186 -1.04 -12.79 3.98
N ILE A 187 -1.29 -11.94 4.98
CA ILE A 187 -0.27 -11.03 5.53
C ILE A 187 0.88 -11.84 6.12
N LEU A 188 0.61 -12.86 6.95
CA LEU A 188 1.65 -13.67 7.57
C LEU A 188 2.50 -14.39 6.52
N CYS A 189 1.87 -15.10 5.60
CA CYS A 189 2.58 -15.84 4.57
C CYS A 189 3.37 -14.90 3.65
N GLY A 190 2.79 -13.76 3.26
CA GLY A 190 3.49 -12.74 2.48
C GLY A 190 4.67 -12.11 3.21
N PHE A 191 4.50 -11.78 4.49
CA PHE A 191 5.58 -11.27 5.34
C PHE A 191 6.75 -12.25 5.42
N LEU A 192 6.47 -13.53 5.69
CA LEU A 192 7.48 -14.58 5.73
C LEU A 192 8.17 -14.77 4.37
N GLN A 193 7.43 -14.70 3.27
CA GLN A 193 8.01 -14.84 1.94
C GLN A 193 8.95 -13.67 1.60
N VAL A 194 8.50 -12.42 1.80
CA VAL A 194 9.33 -11.23 1.58
C VAL A 194 10.59 -11.26 2.46
N ARG A 195 10.44 -11.73 3.70
CA ARG A 195 11.54 -11.93 4.64
C ARG A 195 12.61 -12.89 4.15
N LYS A 196 12.25 -13.99 3.46
CA LYS A 196 13.25 -14.91 2.87
C LYS A 196 14.14 -14.22 1.84
N HIS A 197 13.61 -13.23 1.12
CA HIS A 197 14.30 -12.50 0.06
C HIS A 197 14.86 -11.14 0.51
N TYR A 198 14.99 -10.89 1.81
CA TYR A 198 15.34 -9.56 2.33
C TYR A 198 16.66 -8.99 1.76
N GLN A 199 17.65 -9.84 1.49
CA GLN A 199 18.95 -9.42 0.94
C GLN A 199 18.80 -8.81 -0.45
N GLU A 200 17.90 -9.36 -1.26
CA GLU A 200 17.65 -8.88 -2.60
C GLU A 200 16.98 -7.50 -2.58
N PHE A 201 16.07 -7.27 -1.62
CA PHE A 201 15.46 -5.97 -1.39
C PHE A 201 16.45 -4.95 -0.86
N LEU A 202 17.29 -5.33 0.11
CA LEU A 202 18.33 -4.45 0.64
C LEU A 202 19.32 -4.03 -0.43
N MET A 203 19.82 -4.99 -1.22
CA MET A 203 20.77 -4.73 -2.29
C MET A 203 20.23 -3.73 -3.31
N MET A 204 18.94 -3.80 -3.67
CA MET A 204 18.33 -2.81 -4.57
C MET A 204 18.40 -1.40 -3.99
N ILE A 205 18.07 -1.23 -2.71
CA ILE A 205 18.14 0.07 -2.04
C ILE A 205 19.58 0.56 -1.95
N GLU A 206 20.51 -0.30 -1.52
CA GLU A 206 21.92 0.03 -1.35
C GLU A 206 22.60 0.45 -2.66
N LEU A 207 22.30 -0.22 -3.77
CA LEU A 207 22.84 0.12 -5.10
C LEU A 207 22.35 1.48 -5.61
N MET A 208 21.19 1.95 -5.15
CA MET A 208 20.62 3.22 -5.61
C MET A 208 21.16 4.43 -4.84
N ILE A 209 21.56 4.25 -3.58
CA ILE A 209 22.01 5.35 -2.71
C ILE A 209 23.16 6.19 -3.30
N PRO A 210 24.23 5.60 -3.87
CA PRO A 210 25.36 6.40 -4.36
C PRO A 210 25.04 7.31 -5.54
N HIS A 211 23.94 7.04 -6.25
CA HIS A 211 23.62 7.66 -7.55
C HIS A 211 22.31 8.44 -7.53
N THR A 212 21.73 8.64 -6.34
CA THR A 212 20.39 9.22 -6.20
C THR A 212 20.40 10.53 -5.44
N THR A 213 19.55 11.46 -5.87
CA THR A 213 19.22 12.69 -5.12
C THR A 213 17.90 12.54 -4.34
N LEU A 214 17.33 11.32 -4.29
CA LEU A 214 16.05 11.07 -3.67
C LEU A 214 16.12 11.20 -2.14
N ARG A 215 15.37 12.16 -1.60
CA ARG A 215 15.32 12.43 -0.16
C ARG A 215 14.90 11.22 0.67
N CYS A 216 14.11 10.30 0.10
CA CYS A 216 13.72 9.07 0.76
C CYS A 216 14.89 8.12 1.06
N LEU A 217 16.00 8.23 0.30
CA LEU A 217 17.18 7.38 0.39
C LEU A 217 18.39 8.07 1.02
N THR A 218 18.46 9.41 1.01
CA THR A 218 19.63 10.17 1.49
C THR A 218 19.65 10.40 3.00
N LYS A 219 18.59 10.06 3.74
CA LYS A 219 18.56 10.22 5.21
C LYS A 219 19.41 9.14 5.88
N GLU A 220 20.17 9.52 6.89
CA GLU A 220 20.97 8.57 7.69
C GLU A 220 20.08 7.47 8.31
N GLY A 221 20.60 6.24 8.30
CA GLY A 221 19.91 5.07 8.86
C GLY A 221 18.74 4.54 8.03
N VAL A 222 18.48 5.03 6.80
CA VAL A 222 17.40 4.50 5.94
C VAL A 222 17.56 3.00 5.68
N VAL A 223 18.78 2.54 5.36
CA VAL A 223 19.08 1.14 5.09
C VAL A 223 18.84 0.28 6.34
N ASP A 224 19.35 0.71 7.50
CA ASP A 224 19.16 0.01 8.77
C ASP A 224 17.69 -0.06 9.16
N ASN A 225 16.96 1.06 9.02
CA ASN A 225 15.53 1.09 9.26
C ASN A 225 14.76 0.17 8.32
N PHE A 226 15.16 0.08 7.04
CA PHE A 226 14.56 -0.86 6.09
C PHE A 226 14.87 -2.31 6.47
N ARG A 227 16.13 -2.62 6.79
CA ARG A 227 16.56 -3.94 7.28
C ARG A 227 15.78 -4.37 8.52
N ASN A 228 15.60 -3.48 9.48
CA ASN A 228 14.90 -3.75 10.73
C ASN A 228 13.44 -4.12 10.52
N ARG A 229 12.79 -3.67 9.43
CA ARG A 229 11.39 -4.04 9.12
C ARG A 229 11.21 -5.50 8.72
N PHE A 230 12.26 -6.18 8.27
CA PHE A 230 12.22 -7.63 8.03
C PHE A 230 12.22 -8.45 9.33
N ARG A 231 12.47 -7.79 10.48
CA ARG A 231 12.42 -8.38 11.82
C ARG A 231 13.23 -9.67 11.97
N LEU A 232 14.44 -9.68 11.40
CA LEU A 232 15.34 -10.84 11.40
C LEU A 232 15.69 -11.36 12.81
N ASP A 233 15.43 -10.54 13.84
CA ASP A 233 15.51 -10.88 15.26
C ASP A 233 14.49 -11.94 15.72
N LEU A 234 13.36 -12.10 15.02
CA LEU A 234 12.34 -13.09 15.35
C LEU A 234 12.73 -14.46 14.78
N THR A 235 13.10 -15.42 15.62
CA THR A 235 13.67 -16.69 15.15
C THR A 235 12.65 -17.81 14.96
N SER A 236 11.46 -17.70 15.57
CA SER A 236 10.40 -18.71 15.44
C SER A 236 9.19 -18.22 14.63
N ASP A 237 8.48 -19.15 14.00
CA ASP A 237 7.25 -18.86 13.27
C ASP A 237 6.17 -18.25 14.19
N ALA A 238 6.08 -18.74 15.44
CA ALA A 238 5.15 -18.20 16.44
C ALA A 238 5.44 -16.73 16.80
N GLN A 239 6.71 -16.34 16.88
CA GLN A 239 7.09 -14.93 17.09
C GLN A 239 6.71 -14.06 15.89
N CYS A 240 6.85 -14.59 14.67
CA CYS A 240 6.44 -13.88 13.45
C CYS A 240 4.92 -13.72 13.38
N GLU A 241 4.17 -14.76 13.76
CA GLU A 241 2.71 -14.72 13.84
C GLU A 241 2.23 -13.68 14.85
N GLU A 242 2.76 -13.68 16.07
CA GLU A 242 2.43 -12.68 17.10
C GLU A 242 2.75 -11.25 16.63
N PHE A 243 3.90 -11.06 15.98
CA PHE A 243 4.27 -9.76 15.43
C PHE A 243 3.29 -9.31 14.33
N VAL A 244 2.90 -10.20 13.43
CA VAL A 244 1.96 -9.90 12.34
C VAL A 244 0.57 -9.59 12.89
N ASP A 245 0.07 -10.38 13.85
CA ASP A 245 -1.22 -10.12 14.49
C ASP A 245 -1.22 -8.76 15.20
N LYS A 246 -0.11 -8.41 15.89
CA LYS A 246 0.05 -7.07 16.48
C LYS A 246 0.07 -5.96 15.42
N MET A 247 0.82 -6.15 14.33
CA MET A 247 0.88 -5.19 13.22
C MET A 247 -0.50 -4.93 12.59
N ILE A 248 -1.31 -5.99 12.44
CA ILE A 248 -2.70 -5.88 11.96
C ILE A 248 -3.54 -5.13 12.99
N SER A 249 -3.47 -5.51 14.27
CA SER A 249 -4.19 -4.85 15.36
C SER A 249 -3.89 -3.35 15.45
N ASP A 250 -2.61 -2.98 15.34
CA ASP A 250 -2.16 -1.58 15.36
C ASP A 250 -2.65 -0.78 14.14
N SER A 251 -3.01 -1.46 13.05
CA SER A 251 -3.53 -0.84 11.82
C SER A 251 -5.04 -0.60 11.87
N ILE A 252 -5.79 -1.39 12.65
CA ILE A 252 -7.26 -1.33 12.68
C ILE A 252 -7.74 0.00 13.27
N GLY A 253 -8.44 0.79 12.45
CA GLY A 253 -9.11 2.01 12.89
C GLY A 253 -8.17 3.04 13.52
N ASN A 254 -6.89 3.01 13.14
CA ASN A 254 -5.84 3.79 13.78
C ASN A 254 -6.15 5.30 13.73
N TRP A 255 -6.05 5.95 14.89
CA TRP A 255 -6.35 7.37 15.05
C TRP A 255 -5.45 8.27 14.20
N THR A 256 -4.22 7.85 13.92
CA THR A 256 -3.27 8.59 13.07
C THR A 256 -3.75 8.63 11.62
N THR A 257 -4.21 7.51 11.08
CA THR A 257 -4.86 7.45 9.77
C THR A 257 -6.13 8.30 9.74
N LYS A 258 -6.98 8.24 10.78
CA LYS A 258 -8.19 9.10 10.87
C LYS A 258 -7.85 10.60 10.91
N SER A 259 -6.79 10.96 11.63
CA SER A 259 -6.31 12.35 11.72
C SER A 259 -5.74 12.82 10.38
N TYR A 260 -5.00 11.96 9.68
CA TYR A 260 -4.47 12.26 8.35
C TYR A 260 -5.59 12.41 7.32
N ASP A 261 -6.58 11.52 7.33
CA ASP A 261 -7.78 11.63 6.49
C ASP A 261 -8.53 12.95 6.75
N SER A 262 -8.63 13.37 8.01
CA SER A 262 -9.21 14.67 8.37
C SER A 262 -8.39 15.83 7.81
N TYR A 263 -7.06 15.80 7.94
CA TYR A 263 -6.18 16.81 7.34
C TYR A 263 -6.41 16.92 5.83
N GLN A 264 -6.43 15.78 5.13
CA GLN A 264 -6.64 15.70 3.69
C GLN A 264 -8.03 16.19 3.26
N TYR A 265 -9.05 15.98 4.08
CA TYR A 265 -10.36 16.59 3.85
C TYR A 265 -10.32 18.12 3.92
N TYR A 266 -9.66 18.69 4.95
CA TYR A 266 -9.62 20.14 5.12
C TYR A 266 -8.72 20.85 4.09
N THR A 267 -7.61 20.23 3.70
CA THR A 267 -6.65 20.86 2.78
C THR A 267 -6.98 20.58 1.32
N ASN A 268 -7.36 19.35 1.00
CA ASN A 268 -7.48 18.87 -0.38
C ASN A 268 -8.90 18.42 -0.75
N ASN A 269 -9.87 18.58 0.16
CA ASN A 269 -11.27 18.18 -0.03
C ASN A 269 -11.41 16.69 -0.40
N ILE A 270 -10.55 15.84 0.17
CA ILE A 270 -10.58 14.38 -0.02
C ILE A 270 -11.51 13.76 1.01
N THR A 271 -12.54 13.06 0.54
CA THR A 271 -13.56 12.41 1.35
C THR A 271 -13.06 11.06 1.87
N PHE A 272 -13.25 10.85 3.18
CA PHE A 272 -12.81 9.64 3.88
C PHE A 272 -13.95 8.72 4.28
#